data_AF-A0A661SNB4-F1
#
_entry.id   AF-A0A661SNB4-F1
#
_cell.length_a   1.000
_cell.length_b   1.000
_cell.length_c   1.000
_cell.angle_alpha   90.00
_cell.angle_beta   90.00
_cell.angle_gamma   90.00
#
_symmetry.space_group_name_H-M   'P 1'
#
loop_
_entity.id
_entity.type
_entity.pdbx_description
1 polymer ?
#
loop_
_entity_poly.entity_id
_entity_poly.type
_entity_poly.pdbx_seq_one_letter_code
_entity_poly.pdbx_strand_id
1 'polypeptide(L)'
;MMPRTREQKMTGKSDGKPIRIAIVGTHSAGKTTLAKAITERLDLPYIEGDITRKVVKNVFFKEGPLDLTEAEYWELQLRILANQMIMETNHPEFVSDGATIMHTLYLGCTLNLTRDDPAYMGFHNLCIKSARESYSHVISASGDTHGRRWFQTSGCRLQKFH
;
A
#
# COMPACT_ATOMS: atom_id res chain seq x y z
N MET A 1 48.66 -3.40 -5.59
CA MET A 1 47.64 -4.26 -4.95
C MET A 1 46.35 -3.44 -4.92
N MET A 2 45.42 -3.70 -5.83
CA MET A 2 44.13 -3.00 -5.94
C MET A 2 43.03 -4.01 -5.57
N PRO A 3 42.06 -3.68 -4.70
CA PRO A 3 40.93 -4.57 -4.45
C PRO A 3 39.97 -4.48 -5.63
N ARG A 4 39.72 -5.62 -6.29
CA ARG A 4 38.59 -5.77 -7.22
C ARG A 4 37.32 -5.89 -6.37
N THR A 5 36.55 -4.82 -6.23
CA THR A 5 35.19 -4.90 -5.69
C THR A 5 34.35 -5.68 -6.69
N ARG A 6 34.00 -6.91 -6.32
CA ARG A 6 33.18 -7.81 -7.12
C ARG A 6 31.74 -7.31 -7.00
N GLU A 7 31.29 -6.49 -7.94
CA GLU A 7 29.85 -6.25 -8.13
C GLU A 7 29.20 -7.59 -8.46
N GLN A 8 28.64 -8.24 -7.44
CA GLN A 8 27.72 -9.33 -7.65
C GLN A 8 26.44 -8.74 -8.24
N LYS A 9 26.39 -8.70 -9.57
CA LYS A 9 25.15 -8.57 -10.32
C LYS A 9 24.27 -9.74 -9.91
N MET A 10 23.33 -9.50 -8.99
CA MET A 10 22.33 -10.48 -8.58
C MET A 10 21.42 -10.75 -9.79
N THR A 11 21.86 -11.61 -10.70
CA THR A 11 20.99 -12.21 -11.72
C THR A 11 20.21 -13.33 -11.06
N GLY A 12 19.37 -12.97 -10.09
CA GLY A 12 18.39 -13.87 -9.50
C GLY A 12 17.26 -14.04 -10.49
N LYS A 13 17.35 -15.06 -11.35
CA LYS A 13 16.24 -15.52 -12.17
C LYS A 13 15.19 -16.08 -11.20
N SER A 14 14.18 -15.27 -10.86
CA SER A 14 13.03 -15.70 -10.06
C SER A 14 12.15 -16.63 -10.90
N ASP A 15 11.36 -17.48 -10.26
CA ASP A 15 10.56 -18.56 -10.86
C ASP A 15 9.37 -18.08 -11.74
N GLY A 16 9.58 -17.10 -12.61
CA GLY A 16 8.66 -16.70 -13.68
C GLY A 16 7.41 -15.93 -13.25
N LYS A 17 7.27 -15.54 -11.97
CA LYS A 17 6.15 -14.71 -11.51
C LYS A 17 6.54 -13.22 -11.39
N PRO A 18 5.70 -12.30 -11.87
CA PRO A 18 5.97 -10.86 -11.79
C PRO A 18 6.15 -10.37 -10.33
N ILE A 19 7.15 -9.53 -10.10
CA ILE A 19 7.39 -8.92 -8.78
C ILE A 19 6.44 -7.73 -8.59
N ARG A 20 5.55 -7.82 -7.60
CA ARG A 20 4.55 -6.81 -7.27
C ARG A 20 4.53 -6.60 -5.77
N ILE A 21 5.13 -5.51 -5.31
CA ILE A 21 5.41 -5.25 -3.90
C ILE A 21 4.51 -4.12 -3.42
N ALA A 22 3.81 -4.30 -2.30
CA ALA A 22 3.12 -3.22 -1.61
C ALA A 22 3.81 -2.89 -0.28
N ILE A 23 4.00 -1.60 0.01
CA ILE A 23 4.50 -1.10 1.29
C ILE A 23 3.33 -0.54 2.11
N VAL A 24 3.06 -1.12 3.28
CA VAL A 24 1.95 -0.73 4.17
C VAL A 24 2.47 -0.30 5.54
N GLY A 25 1.64 0.40 6.32
CA GLY A 25 2.01 0.87 7.65
C GLY A 25 1.50 2.28 7.97
N THR A 26 1.74 2.72 9.19
CA THR A 26 1.23 4.00 9.71
C THR A 26 1.82 5.21 8.98
N HIS A 27 1.13 6.35 9.03
CA HIS A 27 1.69 7.62 8.54
C HIS A 27 3.05 7.90 9.20
N SER A 28 3.95 8.51 8.42
CA SER A 28 5.30 8.88 8.89
C SER A 28 6.24 7.72 9.27
N ALA A 29 5.90 6.46 8.95
CA ALA A 29 6.77 5.29 9.16
C ALA A 29 7.87 5.11 8.08
N GLY A 30 8.10 6.10 7.21
CA GLY A 30 9.12 6.01 6.15
C GLY A 30 8.74 5.15 4.93
N LYS A 31 7.47 4.79 4.77
CA LYS A 31 6.97 3.94 3.67
C LYS A 31 7.35 4.44 2.28
N THR A 32 7.04 5.69 1.97
CA THR A 32 7.35 6.33 0.69
C THR A 32 8.86 6.30 0.41
N THR A 33 9.69 6.54 1.43
CA THR A 33 11.15 6.47 1.30
C THR A 33 11.60 5.04 0.98
N LEU A 34 11.06 4.05 1.69
CA LEU A 34 11.36 2.64 1.46
C LEU A 34 10.90 2.19 0.06
N ALA A 35 9.68 2.56 -0.35
CA ALA A 35 9.13 2.21 -1.65
C ALA A 35 10.00 2.77 -2.79
N LYS A 36 10.42 4.04 -2.70
CA LYS A 36 11.33 4.66 -3.67
C LYS A 36 12.70 3.98 -3.71
N ALA A 37 13.28 3.67 -2.55
CA ALA A 37 14.56 2.97 -2.47
C ALA A 37 14.48 1.57 -3.10
N ILE A 38 13.38 0.84 -2.92
CA ILE A 38 13.15 -0.46 -3.56
C ILE A 38 12.98 -0.29 -5.08
N THR A 39 12.19 0.67 -5.52
CA THR A 39 12.02 1.03 -6.95
C THR A 39 13.38 1.26 -7.59
N GLU A 40 14.21 2.13 -7.03
CA GLU A 40 15.56 2.44 -7.56
C GLU A 40 16.46 1.20 -7.56
N ARG A 41 16.37 0.37 -6.51
CA ARG A 41 17.26 -0.79 -6.37
C ARG A 41 16.91 -1.94 -7.30
N LEU A 42 15.63 -2.11 -7.62
CA LEU A 42 15.10 -3.20 -8.44
C LEU A 42 14.75 -2.76 -9.87
N ASP A 43 14.83 -1.47 -10.18
CA ASP A 43 14.43 -0.87 -11.47
C ASP A 43 12.97 -1.21 -11.83
N LEU A 44 12.07 -1.03 -10.85
CA LEU A 44 10.64 -1.31 -10.99
C LEU A 44 9.79 -0.04 -11.00
N PRO A 45 8.68 0.03 -11.76
CA PRO A 45 7.74 1.13 -11.70
C PRO A 45 7.26 1.44 -10.27
N TYR A 46 7.20 2.72 -9.93
CA TYR A 46 6.64 3.20 -8.67
C TYR A 46 5.18 3.61 -8.84
N ILE A 47 4.30 3.07 -8.00
CA ILE A 47 2.90 3.46 -7.91
C ILE A 47 2.70 4.28 -6.63
N GLU A 48 2.31 5.54 -6.78
CA GLU A 48 1.93 6.42 -5.67
C GLU A 48 0.58 5.96 -5.09
N GLY A 49 0.55 5.47 -3.85
CA GLY A 49 -0.68 4.96 -3.25
C GLY A 49 -1.55 6.02 -2.55
N ASP A 50 -0.98 7.14 -2.07
CA ASP A 50 -1.75 8.22 -1.44
C ASP A 50 -1.99 9.40 -2.39
N ILE A 51 -3.06 9.33 -3.16
CA ILE A 51 -3.57 10.48 -3.95
C ILE A 51 -4.69 11.23 -3.23
N THR A 52 -4.93 10.96 -1.94
CA THR A 52 -6.08 11.47 -1.17
C THR A 52 -6.20 12.97 -1.26
N ARG A 53 -5.11 13.69 -0.96
CA ARG A 53 -5.07 15.17 -1.01
C ARG A 53 -5.39 15.72 -2.39
N LYS A 54 -4.94 15.05 -3.47
CA LYS A 54 -5.21 15.46 -4.85
C LYS A 54 -6.71 15.31 -5.16
N VAL A 55 -7.32 14.19 -4.78
CA VAL A 55 -8.75 13.92 -5.03
C VAL A 55 -9.62 14.87 -4.19
N VAL A 56 -9.33 15.02 -2.90
CA VAL A 56 -10.05 15.93 -2.00
C VAL A 56 -10.09 17.36 -2.56
N LYS A 57 -8.94 17.87 -3.00
CA LYS A 57 -8.82 19.23 -3.51
C LYS A 57 -9.47 19.41 -4.89
N ASN A 58 -9.25 18.47 -5.81
CA ASN A 58 -9.61 18.67 -7.22
C ASN A 58 -11.01 18.14 -7.59
N VAL A 59 -11.58 17.24 -6.78
CA VAL A 59 -12.90 16.64 -7.03
C VAL A 59 -13.94 17.18 -6.06
N PHE A 60 -13.61 17.22 -4.77
CA PHE A 60 -14.53 17.65 -3.73
C PHE A 60 -14.38 19.14 -3.35
N PHE A 61 -13.32 19.81 -3.83
CA PHE A 61 -13.02 21.22 -3.54
C PHE A 61 -12.94 21.53 -2.04
N LYS A 62 -12.32 20.63 -1.26
CA LYS A 62 -12.10 20.79 0.19
C LYS A 62 -10.61 20.81 0.55
N GLU A 63 -10.31 21.26 1.77
CA GLU A 63 -8.93 21.36 2.26
C GLU A 63 -8.38 20.01 2.74
N GLY A 64 -9.24 19.18 3.35
CA GLY A 64 -8.83 17.88 3.87
C GLY A 64 -9.93 16.81 3.85
N PRO A 65 -9.53 15.53 4.00
CA PRO A 65 -10.46 14.41 4.06
C PRO A 65 -11.44 14.50 5.26
N LEU A 66 -11.09 15.26 6.30
CA LEU A 66 -11.96 15.49 7.46
C LEU A 66 -13.10 16.47 7.20
N ASP A 67 -13.05 17.23 6.11
CA ASP A 67 -14.12 18.16 5.72
C ASP A 67 -15.20 17.46 4.88
N LEU A 68 -15.02 16.18 4.56
CA LEU A 68 -15.95 15.40 3.75
C LEU A 68 -17.14 14.92 4.59
N THR A 69 -18.32 14.92 3.96
CA THR A 69 -19.48 14.17 4.43
C THR A 69 -19.21 12.68 4.30
N GLU A 70 -20.02 11.87 4.98
CA GLU A 70 -19.92 10.41 4.90
C GLU A 70 -20.00 9.90 3.45
N ALA A 71 -20.97 10.38 2.67
CA ALA A 71 -21.15 9.99 1.27
C ALA A 71 -19.95 10.35 0.39
N GLU A 72 -19.37 11.54 0.58
CA GLU A 72 -18.17 11.96 -0.14
C GLU A 72 -16.94 11.14 0.28
N TYR A 73 -16.85 10.74 1.55
CA TYR A 73 -15.75 9.91 2.02
C TYR A 73 -15.80 8.48 1.45
N TRP A 74 -17.01 7.93 1.30
CA TRP A 74 -17.23 6.69 0.54
C TRP A 74 -16.76 6.83 -0.91
N GLU A 75 -17.19 7.90 -1.59
CA GLU A 75 -16.79 8.18 -2.97
C GLU A 75 -15.27 8.36 -3.11
N LEU A 76 -14.64 9.07 -2.16
CA LEU A 76 -13.19 9.24 -2.10
C LEU A 76 -12.48 7.88 -2.07
N GLN A 77 -12.86 6.98 -1.17
CA GLN A 77 -12.19 5.67 -1.05
C GLN A 77 -12.40 4.79 -2.29
N LEU A 78 -13.58 4.84 -2.90
CA LEU A 78 -13.84 4.14 -4.18
C LEU A 78 -12.96 4.69 -5.31
N ARG A 79 -12.82 6.01 -5.43
CA ARG A 79 -11.99 6.66 -6.46
C ARG A 79 -10.51 6.32 -6.30
N ILE A 80 -9.99 6.36 -5.07
CA ILE A 80 -8.58 6.04 -4.81
C ILE A 80 -8.31 4.56 -5.12
N LEU A 81 -9.19 3.66 -4.65
CA LEU A 81 -9.09 2.23 -4.95
C LEU A 81 -9.10 1.98 -6.47
N ALA A 82 -10.04 2.57 -7.20
CA ALA A 82 -10.13 2.41 -8.65
C ALA A 82 -8.87 2.91 -9.36
N ASN A 83 -8.36 4.09 -8.97
CA ASN A 83 -7.12 4.62 -9.53
C ASN A 83 -5.94 3.66 -9.28
N GLN A 84 -5.80 3.16 -8.05
CA GLN A 84 -4.74 2.22 -7.70
C GLN A 84 -4.84 0.93 -8.53
N MET A 85 -6.04 0.34 -8.66
CA MET A 85 -6.25 -0.86 -9.47
C MET A 85 -5.91 -0.64 -10.96
N ILE A 86 -6.23 0.53 -11.52
CA ILE A 86 -5.87 0.88 -12.91
C ILE A 86 -4.35 0.97 -13.06
N MET A 87 -3.66 1.65 -12.15
CA MET A 87 -2.20 1.75 -12.18
C MET A 87 -1.55 0.37 -12.05
N GLU A 88 -2.00 -0.45 -11.11
CA GLU A 88 -1.49 -1.80 -10.90
C GLU A 88 -1.73 -2.74 -12.09
N THR A 89 -2.86 -2.57 -12.79
CA THR A 89 -3.17 -3.35 -14.01
C THR A 89 -2.26 -2.97 -15.18
N ASN A 90 -1.89 -1.69 -15.28
CA ASN A 90 -1.04 -1.18 -16.36
C ASN A 90 0.45 -1.54 -16.18
N HIS A 91 0.85 -2.01 -14.99
CA HIS A 91 2.22 -2.38 -14.69
C HIS A 91 2.31 -3.86 -14.29
N PRO A 92 2.90 -4.74 -15.13
CA PRO A 92 2.99 -6.17 -14.80
C PRO A 92 3.85 -6.43 -13.56
N GLU A 93 4.83 -5.56 -13.30
CA GLU A 93 5.71 -5.54 -12.12
C GLU A 93 5.78 -4.12 -11.57
N PHE A 94 5.79 -3.97 -10.23
CA PHE A 94 5.76 -2.65 -9.60
C PHE A 94 6.11 -2.68 -8.10
N VAL A 95 6.36 -1.49 -7.56
CA VAL A 95 6.37 -1.18 -6.13
C VAL A 95 5.28 -0.14 -5.85
N SER A 96 4.36 -0.45 -4.95
CA SER A 96 3.23 0.41 -4.56
C SER A 96 3.43 0.97 -3.15
N ASP A 97 3.32 2.29 -2.99
CA ASP A 97 3.30 2.98 -1.69
C ASP A 97 1.92 2.94 -1.05
N GLY A 98 1.51 1.72 -0.69
CA GLY A 98 0.18 1.40 -0.20
C GLY A 98 -0.30 0.08 -0.78
N ALA A 99 -1.36 -0.46 -0.20
CA ALA A 99 -2.05 -1.65 -0.69
C ALA A 99 -3.54 -1.35 -0.78
N THR A 100 -4.26 -1.99 -1.69
CA THR A 100 -5.72 -1.82 -1.81
C THR A 100 -6.47 -2.17 -0.52
N ILE A 101 -5.94 -3.09 0.29
CA ILE A 101 -6.46 -3.39 1.64
C ILE A 101 -6.38 -2.19 2.61
N MET A 102 -5.61 -1.15 2.34
CA MET A 102 -5.56 0.03 3.21
C MET A 102 -6.85 0.85 3.14
N HIS A 103 -7.56 0.84 2.00
CA HIS A 103 -8.78 1.65 1.84
C HIS A 103 -9.90 1.22 2.79
N THR A 104 -10.05 -0.10 3.04
CA THR A 104 -11.04 -0.58 4.02
C THR A 104 -10.69 -0.11 5.44
N LEU A 105 -9.39 -0.02 5.79
CA LEU A 105 -8.96 0.48 7.10
C LEU A 105 -9.27 1.97 7.25
N TYR A 106 -8.93 2.79 6.25
CA TYR A 106 -9.25 4.21 6.29
C TYR A 106 -10.75 4.47 6.35
N LEU A 107 -11.54 3.74 5.57
CA LEU A 107 -12.99 3.85 5.58
C LEU A 107 -13.58 3.46 6.94
N GLY A 108 -13.24 2.27 7.44
CA GLY A 108 -13.75 1.76 8.71
C GLY A 108 -13.37 2.63 9.91
N CYS A 109 -12.12 3.09 9.97
CA CYS A 109 -11.67 3.95 11.06
C CYS A 109 -12.27 5.36 11.01
N THR A 110 -12.48 5.92 9.83
CA THR A 110 -12.96 7.32 9.71
C THR A 110 -14.46 7.42 9.94
N LEU A 111 -15.23 6.46 9.40
CA LEU A 111 -16.69 6.44 9.50
C LEU A 111 -17.20 5.57 10.66
N ASN A 112 -16.29 5.00 11.45
CA ASN A 112 -16.60 4.10 12.56
C ASN A 112 -17.49 2.90 12.16
N LEU A 113 -17.20 2.33 10.98
CA LEU A 113 -17.97 1.20 10.43
C LEU A 113 -17.49 -0.11 11.02
N THR A 114 -18.45 -1.01 11.28
CA THR A 114 -18.18 -2.36 11.80
C THR A 114 -18.43 -3.41 10.74
N ARG A 115 -18.07 -4.67 11.04
CA ARG A 115 -18.32 -5.81 10.15
C ARG A 115 -19.81 -6.14 10.00
N ASP A 116 -20.69 -5.50 10.76
CA ASP A 116 -22.13 -5.68 10.65
C ASP A 116 -22.73 -4.81 9.54
N ASP A 117 -21.99 -3.82 9.05
CA ASP A 117 -22.39 -3.00 7.90
C ASP A 117 -22.16 -3.77 6.58
N PRO A 118 -23.22 -4.10 5.81
CA PRO A 118 -23.08 -4.88 4.59
C PRO A 118 -22.32 -4.14 3.47
N ALA A 119 -22.47 -2.82 3.38
CA ALA A 119 -21.76 -2.02 2.39
C ALA A 119 -20.26 -1.99 2.71
N TYR A 120 -19.91 -1.81 3.98
CA TYR A 120 -18.53 -1.90 4.45
C TYR A 120 -17.93 -3.27 4.16
N MET A 121 -18.65 -4.35 4.45
CA MET A 121 -18.18 -5.70 4.19
C MET A 121 -18.03 -5.99 2.69
N GLY A 122 -18.92 -5.48 1.86
CA GLY A 122 -18.78 -5.54 0.40
C GLY A 122 -17.48 -4.86 -0.08
N PHE A 123 -17.23 -3.64 0.38
CA PHE A 123 -16.01 -2.89 0.06
C PHE A 123 -14.75 -3.56 0.63
N HIS A 124 -14.81 -4.07 1.86
CA HIS A 124 -13.74 -4.82 2.51
C HIS A 124 -13.32 -6.04 1.69
N ASN A 125 -14.29 -6.84 1.26
CA ASN A 125 -14.06 -8.04 0.46
C ASN A 125 -13.45 -7.71 -0.90
N LEU A 126 -13.89 -6.61 -1.54
CA LEU A 126 -13.29 -6.11 -2.77
C LEU A 126 -11.81 -5.76 -2.58
N CYS A 127 -11.49 -5.00 -1.52
CA CYS A 127 -10.12 -4.60 -1.21
C CYS A 127 -9.21 -5.81 -0.91
N ILE A 128 -9.70 -6.79 -0.14
CA ILE A 128 -8.95 -8.02 0.17
C ILE A 128 -8.71 -8.84 -1.10
N LYS A 129 -9.75 -9.01 -1.93
CA LYS A 129 -9.63 -9.77 -3.18
C LYS A 129 -8.58 -9.13 -4.08
N SER A 130 -8.69 -7.82 -4.29
CA SER A 130 -7.69 -7.07 -5.07
C SER A 130 -6.29 -7.23 -4.49
N ALA A 131 -6.10 -7.08 -3.17
CA ALA A 131 -4.77 -7.20 -2.58
C ALA A 131 -4.15 -8.60 -2.78
N ARG A 132 -4.95 -9.67 -2.70
CA ARG A 132 -4.49 -11.04 -2.93
C ARG A 132 -4.12 -11.30 -4.38
N GLU A 133 -4.81 -10.68 -5.32
CA GLU A 133 -4.58 -10.86 -6.76
C GLU A 133 -3.45 -9.94 -7.28
N SER A 134 -3.30 -8.76 -6.69
CA SER A 134 -2.33 -7.74 -7.10
C SER A 134 -0.92 -7.99 -6.59
N TYR A 135 -0.74 -8.41 -5.33
CA TYR A 135 0.60 -8.37 -4.70
C TYR A 135 1.22 -9.74 -4.51
N SER A 136 2.46 -9.91 -4.95
CA SER A 136 3.27 -11.08 -4.59
C SER A 136 3.91 -10.93 -3.21
N HIS A 137 4.09 -9.69 -2.75
CA HIS A 137 4.68 -9.38 -1.45
C HIS A 137 4.02 -8.15 -0.82
N VAL A 138 3.75 -8.23 0.48
CA VAL A 138 3.34 -7.08 1.29
C VAL A 138 4.38 -6.88 2.39
N ILE A 139 4.94 -5.67 2.46
CA ILE A 139 5.94 -5.27 3.45
C ILE A 139 5.30 -4.27 4.39
N SER A 140 5.30 -4.57 5.68
CA SER A 140 4.81 -3.66 6.71
C SER A 140 5.95 -2.86 7.33
N ALA A 141 5.81 -1.53 7.33
CA ALA A 141 6.67 -0.61 8.05
C ALA A 141 5.95 -0.11 9.32
N SER A 142 6.48 -0.47 10.48
CA SER A 142 6.05 0.06 11.78
C SER A 142 7.09 1.04 12.30
N GLY A 143 6.67 2.24 12.69
CA GLY A 143 7.53 3.14 13.46
C GLY A 143 7.70 2.60 14.88
N ASP A 144 8.93 2.61 15.41
CA ASP A 144 9.22 2.34 16.83
C ASP A 144 8.65 3.47 17.69
N THR A 145 7.34 3.41 17.93
CA THR A 145 6.71 4.17 19.01
C THR A 145 6.91 3.38 20.29
N HIS A 146 7.71 3.92 21.18
CA HIS A 146 8.03 3.29 22.46
C HIS A 146 6.75 2.84 23.20
N GLY A 147 6.68 1.55 23.55
CA GLY A 147 6.16 1.16 24.87
C GLY A 147 4.70 0.72 25.03
N ARG A 148 4.00 0.18 24.03
CA ARG A 148 2.83 -0.69 24.33
C ARG A 148 2.87 -2.04 23.60
N ARG A 149 3.07 -3.05 24.44
CA ARG A 149 3.23 -4.48 24.20
C ARG A 149 2.05 -5.05 23.39
N TRP A 150 2.22 -5.21 22.09
CA TRP A 150 1.53 -6.24 21.30
C TRP A 150 2.61 -7.10 20.66
N PHE A 151 2.81 -8.28 21.25
CA PHE A 151 3.62 -9.43 20.83
C PHE A 151 4.84 -9.20 19.93
N GLN A 152 6.01 -9.48 20.53
CA GLN A 152 7.28 -9.79 19.88
C GLN A 152 7.11 -10.56 18.56
N THR A 153 7.60 -9.99 17.47
CA THR A 153 8.81 -10.49 16.80
C THR A 153 9.40 -9.34 16.01
N SER A 154 10.54 -8.83 16.47
CA SER A 154 11.43 -7.95 15.73
C SER A 154 11.81 -8.64 14.42
N GLY A 155 11.55 -7.97 13.30
CA GLY A 155 11.86 -8.47 11.97
C GLY A 155 10.82 -8.01 10.97
N CYS A 156 11.29 -7.37 9.90
CA CYS A 156 10.48 -7.10 8.71
C CYS A 156 9.76 -8.40 8.32
N ARG A 157 8.45 -8.48 8.59
CA ARG A 157 7.68 -9.71 8.39
C ARG A 157 7.18 -9.69 6.96
N LEU A 158 7.89 -10.38 6.07
CA LEU A 158 7.42 -10.66 4.73
C LEU A 158 6.24 -11.64 4.84
N GLN A 159 5.02 -11.15 4.66
CA GLN A 159 3.86 -12.04 4.58
C GLN A 159 3.66 -12.43 3.10
N LYS A 160 4.00 -13.67 2.76
CA LYS A 160 3.65 -14.25 1.45
C LYS A 160 2.19 -14.72 1.54
N PHE A 161 1.35 -14.21 0.64
CA PHE A 161 0.03 -14.78 0.40
C PHE A 161 0.22 -15.93 -0.60
N HIS A 162 -0.14 -17.15 -0.18
CA HIS A 162 -0.20 -18.33 -1.04
C HIS A 162 -1.59 -18.46 -1.65
#